data_AF-A0A7C7L5U5-F1
#
_entry.id   AF-A0A7C7L5U5-F1
#
_cell.length_a   1.000
_cell.length_b   1.000
_cell.length_c   1.000
_cell.angle_alpha   90.00
_cell.angle_beta   90.00
_cell.angle_gamma   90.00
#
_symmetry.space_group_name_H-M   'P 1'
#
loop_
_entity.id
_entity.type
_entity.pdbx_description
1 polymer ?
#
loop_
_entity_poly.entity_id
_entity_poly.type
_entity_poly.pdbx_seq_one_letter_code
_entity_poly.pdbx_strand_id
1 'polypeptide(L)'
;IDELADLMMQAPTEIEKLICRIAQMARATGIHLVIATQRPSVNVITGVIKANIPSRIAFAVASQVDSRTILDVNGAERLIGRGDMLYYPIDAPKPVRLQGAFVSEEEVNRVVQVLVQEYGEPEEYPLELQDVEDEMQATRDKLEKRDPLFDAAVELVRRRGYASASMLQREFEIGYPRAGKIIDQMERAGIVGPPEGSKPRKVLVPLVDEDIHDAISGGNAYTEEDETNDASSAHESSL
;
A
#
# COMPACT_ATOMS: atom_id res chain seq x y z
N ILE A 1 6.81 17.29 -1.96
CA ILE A 1 5.91 16.45 -2.78
C ILE A 1 4.96 17.39 -3.49
N ASP A 2 5.02 17.45 -4.82
CA ASP A 2 4.23 18.39 -5.62
C ASP A 2 2.77 17.93 -5.81
N GLU A 3 2.55 16.62 -6.00
CA GLU A 3 1.21 16.06 -6.11
C GLU A 3 1.09 14.78 -5.26
N LEU A 4 0.55 14.93 -4.05
CA LEU A 4 0.32 13.80 -3.14
C LEU A 4 -0.69 12.79 -3.71
N ALA A 5 -1.68 13.25 -4.48
CA ALA A 5 -2.74 12.38 -4.97
C ALA A 5 -2.20 11.23 -5.82
N ASP A 6 -1.15 11.49 -6.60
CA ASP A 6 -0.54 10.48 -7.47
C ASP A 6 0.12 9.36 -6.66
N LEU A 7 0.78 9.70 -5.55
CA LEU A 7 1.33 8.71 -4.61
C LEU A 7 0.23 7.93 -3.89
N MET A 8 -0.82 8.64 -3.44
CA MET A 8 -1.95 8.03 -2.74
C MET A 8 -2.77 7.09 -3.63
N MET A 9 -2.79 7.31 -4.96
CA MET A 9 -3.44 6.41 -5.91
C MET A 9 -2.68 5.10 -6.13
N GLN A 10 -1.36 5.10 -5.95
CA GLN A 10 -0.52 3.92 -6.13
C GLN A 10 -0.47 3.04 -4.87
N ALA A 11 -0.23 3.64 -3.71
CA ALA A 11 -0.01 2.90 -2.46
C ALA A 11 -0.48 3.68 -1.22
N PRO A 12 -1.81 3.90 -1.04
CA PRO A 12 -2.33 4.82 -0.03
C PRO A 12 -1.91 4.47 1.41
N THR A 13 -2.01 3.19 1.78
CA THR A 13 -1.68 2.71 3.13
C THR A 13 -0.21 2.88 3.48
N GLU A 14 0.68 2.67 2.52
CA GLU A 14 2.13 2.76 2.74
C GLU A 14 2.58 4.22 2.79
N ILE A 15 2.14 5.02 1.82
CA ILE A 15 2.46 6.44 1.73
C ILE A 15 1.96 7.18 2.98
N GLU A 16 0.74 6.90 3.44
CA GLU A 16 0.21 7.48 4.67
C GLU A 16 1.07 7.14 5.90
N LYS A 17 1.48 5.88 6.05
CA LYS A 17 2.36 5.45 7.15
C LYS A 17 3.72 6.17 7.12
N LEU A 18 4.33 6.30 5.94
CA LEU A 18 5.61 6.97 5.77
C LEU A 18 5.51 8.46 6.08
N ILE A 19 4.48 9.14 5.57
CA ILE A 19 4.21 10.55 5.86
C ILE A 19 4.06 10.76 7.36
N CYS A 20 3.29 9.91 8.05
CA CYS A 20 3.11 10.01 9.50
C CYS A 20 4.41 9.81 10.26
N ARG A 21 5.20 8.81 9.88
CA ARG A 21 6.50 8.53 10.52
C ARG A 21 7.45 9.72 10.38
N ILE A 22 7.54 10.30 9.18
CA ILE A 22 8.36 11.51 8.95
C ILE A 22 7.81 12.65 9.80
N ALA A 23 6.52 12.98 9.69
CA ALA A 23 5.93 14.11 10.40
C ALA A 23 6.10 14.02 11.94
N GLN A 24 6.08 12.82 12.51
CA GLN A 24 6.25 12.60 13.96
C GLN A 24 7.71 12.68 14.43
N MET A 25 8.66 12.19 13.64
CA MET A 25 10.06 12.06 14.08
C MET A 25 10.96 13.22 13.61
N ALA A 26 10.61 13.88 12.51
CA ALA A 26 11.48 14.77 11.75
C ALA A 26 11.78 16.12 12.43
N ARG A 27 10.96 16.57 13.39
CA ARG A 27 11.10 17.90 14.00
C ARG A 27 12.46 18.11 14.66
N ALA A 28 12.95 17.11 15.39
CA ALA A 28 14.22 17.20 16.10
C ALA A 28 15.44 17.07 15.16
N THR A 29 15.26 16.48 13.98
CA THR A 29 16.33 16.23 13.01
C THR A 29 16.44 17.32 11.94
N GLY A 30 15.58 18.34 11.98
CA GLY A 30 15.55 19.41 10.99
C GLY A 30 15.03 18.98 9.62
N ILE A 31 14.30 17.86 9.54
CA ILE A 31 13.66 17.42 8.30
C ILE A 31 12.26 18.05 8.24
N HIS A 32 11.93 18.68 7.11
CA HIS A 32 10.66 19.35 6.91
C HIS A 32 9.96 18.80 5.67
N LEU A 33 8.65 18.55 5.79
CA LEU A 33 7.85 17.99 4.72
C LEU A 33 6.90 19.06 4.17
N VAL A 34 7.03 19.35 2.87
CA VAL A 34 6.09 20.18 2.12
C VAL A 34 5.31 19.28 1.17
N ILE A 35 3.99 19.30 1.30
CA ILE A 35 3.08 18.49 0.50
C ILE A 35 2.09 19.41 -0.20
N ALA A 36 1.99 19.27 -1.51
CA ALA A 36 0.98 19.91 -2.34
C ALA A 36 0.10 18.85 -3.02
N THR A 37 -1.11 19.28 -3.41
CA THR A 37 -2.03 18.50 -4.22
C THR A 37 -3.06 19.44 -4.85
N GLN A 38 -3.49 19.14 -6.07
CA GLN A 38 -4.61 19.81 -6.71
C GLN A 38 -5.94 19.07 -6.50
N ARG A 39 -5.92 17.89 -5.86
CA ARG A 39 -7.10 17.03 -5.66
C ARG A 39 -7.43 16.90 -4.18
N PRO A 40 -8.01 17.94 -3.55
CA PRO A 40 -8.33 17.96 -2.12
C PRO A 40 -9.53 17.07 -1.80
N SER A 41 -9.34 15.75 -1.85
CA SER A 41 -10.35 14.75 -1.52
C SER A 41 -10.01 14.05 -0.20
N VAL A 42 -11.03 13.50 0.46
CA VAL A 42 -10.88 12.77 1.74
C VAL A 42 -9.99 11.53 1.62
N ASN A 43 -9.87 10.98 0.41
CA ASN A 43 -9.01 9.84 0.11
C ASN A 43 -7.53 10.22 -0.06
N VAL A 44 -7.26 11.50 -0.37
CA VAL A 44 -5.89 12.02 -0.53
C VAL A 44 -5.45 12.69 0.77
N ILE A 45 -6.28 13.59 1.32
CA ILE A 45 -6.01 14.30 2.57
C ILE A 45 -6.80 13.59 3.69
N THR A 46 -6.31 12.42 4.08
CA THR A 46 -6.96 11.58 5.08
C THR A 46 -6.91 12.21 6.47
N GLY A 47 -7.75 11.74 7.40
CA GLY A 47 -7.73 12.21 8.78
C GLY A 47 -6.38 11.99 9.47
N VAL A 48 -5.68 10.91 9.10
CA VAL A 48 -4.37 10.55 9.64
C VAL A 48 -3.28 11.51 9.14
N ILE A 49 -3.31 11.88 7.85
CA ILE A 49 -2.43 12.93 7.31
C ILE A 49 -2.71 14.27 8.02
N LYS A 50 -3.99 14.65 8.15
CA LYS A 50 -4.38 15.90 8.83
C LYS A 50 -3.88 15.95 10.28
N ALA A 51 -3.95 14.84 11.00
CA ALA A 51 -3.51 14.78 12.39
C ALA A 51 -2.00 15.03 12.56
N ASN A 52 -1.18 14.76 11.54
CA ASN A 52 0.27 14.89 11.61
C ASN A 52 0.81 16.13 10.86
N ILE A 53 -0.02 16.79 10.04
CA ILE A 53 0.33 18.00 9.30
C ILE A 53 -0.63 19.14 9.69
N PRO A 54 -0.35 19.83 10.81
CA PRO A 54 -1.29 20.79 11.39
C PRO A 54 -1.25 22.18 10.75
N SER A 55 -0.12 22.59 10.15
CA SER A 55 -0.04 23.86 9.43
C SER A 55 -0.42 23.64 7.96
N ARG A 56 -1.39 24.41 7.47
CA ARG A 56 -2.01 24.18 6.16
C ARG A 56 -2.22 25.47 5.40
N ILE A 57 -2.13 25.39 4.08
CA ILE A 57 -2.43 26.47 3.15
C ILE A 57 -3.47 25.95 2.17
N ALA A 58 -4.53 26.72 1.94
CA ALA A 58 -5.47 26.46 0.85
C ALA A 58 -5.52 27.67 -0.07
N PHE A 59 -5.28 27.44 -1.36
CA PHE A 59 -5.63 28.37 -2.43
C PHE A 59 -7.12 28.23 -2.78
N ALA A 60 -7.58 29.00 -3.78
CA ALA A 60 -8.94 28.89 -4.27
C ALA A 60 -9.30 27.45 -4.66
N VAL A 61 -10.41 26.96 -4.11
CA VAL A 61 -10.96 25.62 -4.38
C VAL A 61 -12.38 25.72 -4.92
N ALA A 62 -12.87 24.64 -5.54
CA ALA A 62 -14.16 24.63 -6.20
C ALA A 62 -15.35 24.63 -5.24
N SER A 63 -15.20 24.05 -4.04
CA SER A 63 -16.33 23.85 -3.13
C SER A 63 -15.99 24.02 -1.65
N GLN A 64 -17.04 24.23 -0.84
CA GLN A 64 -16.93 24.19 0.63
C GLN A 64 -16.44 22.84 1.16
N VAL A 65 -16.73 21.75 0.44
CA VAL A 65 -16.29 20.40 0.81
C VAL A 65 -14.77 20.31 0.67
N ASP A 66 -14.21 20.85 -0.41
CA ASP A 66 -12.76 20.90 -0.64
C ASP A 66 -12.08 21.80 0.41
N SER A 67 -12.68 22.95 0.72
CA SER A 67 -12.18 23.85 1.78
C SER A 67 -12.08 23.13 3.12
N ARG A 68 -13.13 22.40 3.51
CA ARG A 68 -13.15 21.61 4.75
C ARG A 68 -12.18 20.42 4.70
N THR A 69 -11.96 19.85 3.52
CA THR A 69 -11.02 18.75 3.37
C THR A 69 -9.59 19.22 3.66
N ILE A 70 -9.22 20.43 3.25
CA ILE A 70 -7.89 21.00 3.50
C ILE A 70 -7.80 21.64 4.91
N LEU A 71 -8.71 22.55 5.26
CA LEU A 71 -8.57 23.43 6.43
C LEU A 71 -9.46 23.06 7.62
N ASP A 72 -10.32 22.04 7.49
CA ASP A 72 -11.41 21.73 8.44
C ASP A 72 -12.44 22.87 8.62
N VAL A 73 -12.32 23.96 7.87
CA VAL A 73 -13.24 25.11 7.86
C VAL A 73 -13.59 25.54 6.44
N ASN A 74 -14.69 26.28 6.30
CA ASN A 74 -15.05 26.93 5.04
C ASN A 74 -14.25 28.23 4.85
N GLY A 75 -14.13 28.69 3.60
CA GLY A 75 -13.58 29.99 3.25
C GLY A 75 -12.71 29.95 2.00
N ALA A 76 -12.05 28.83 1.72
CA ALA A 76 -11.17 28.71 0.56
C ALA A 76 -11.95 28.73 -0.76
N GLU A 77 -13.23 28.34 -0.75
CA GLU A 77 -14.13 28.42 -1.92
C GLU A 77 -14.49 29.85 -2.33
N ARG A 78 -14.17 30.85 -1.49
CA ARG A 78 -14.45 32.27 -1.72
C ARG A 78 -13.22 33.06 -2.16
N LEU A 79 -12.08 32.39 -2.26
CA LEU A 79 -10.85 33.01 -2.72
C LEU A 79 -10.93 33.30 -4.22
N ILE A 80 -10.26 34.36 -4.65
CA ILE A 80 -10.34 34.86 -6.03
C ILE A 80 -9.31 34.22 -6.98
N GLY A 81 -8.49 33.30 -6.46
CA GLY A 81 -7.38 32.66 -7.18
C GLY A 81 -6.15 33.57 -7.31
N ARG A 82 -5.26 33.25 -8.26
CA ARG A 82 -4.06 34.06 -8.58
C ARG A 82 -3.22 34.44 -7.35
N GLY A 83 -2.97 33.46 -6.48
CA GLY A 83 -2.17 33.63 -5.27
C GLY A 83 -2.97 33.99 -4.01
N ASP A 84 -4.26 34.30 -4.11
CA ASP A 84 -5.11 34.49 -2.93
C ASP A 84 -5.28 33.15 -2.17
N MET A 85 -4.98 33.16 -0.87
CA MET A 85 -4.91 31.96 -0.05
C MET A 85 -5.36 32.18 1.39
N LEU A 86 -5.76 31.09 2.04
CA LEU A 86 -5.92 31.00 3.48
C LEU A 86 -4.76 30.21 4.07
N TYR A 87 -4.02 30.83 4.98
CA TYR A 87 -2.99 30.17 5.78
C TYR A 87 -3.53 29.87 7.17
N TYR A 88 -3.48 28.60 7.56
CA TYR A 88 -3.88 28.13 8.87
C TYR A 88 -2.67 27.53 9.60
N PRO A 89 -1.94 28.32 10.41
CA PRO A 89 -0.86 27.80 11.23
C PRO A 89 -1.40 26.97 12.38
N ILE A 90 -0.57 26.03 12.85
CA ILE A 90 -0.87 25.12 13.99
C ILE A 90 -1.40 25.85 15.24
N ASP A 91 -0.88 27.03 15.57
CA ASP A 91 -1.18 27.73 16.81
C ASP A 91 -2.25 28.83 16.67
N ALA A 92 -2.87 28.98 15.50
CA ALA A 92 -3.90 30.00 15.30
C ALA A 92 -5.31 29.45 15.63
N PRO A 93 -6.23 30.33 16.07
CA PRO A 93 -7.63 29.96 16.27
C PRO A 93 -8.45 29.98 14.97
N LYS A 94 -7.94 30.63 13.91
CA LYS A 94 -8.61 30.73 12.61
C LYS A 94 -7.59 30.96 11.48
N PRO A 95 -7.89 30.57 10.24
CA PRO A 95 -7.05 30.89 9.11
C PRO A 95 -6.95 32.40 8.87
N VAL A 96 -5.81 32.83 8.37
CA VAL A 96 -5.52 34.21 7.95
C VAL A 96 -5.49 34.24 6.43
N ARG A 97 -6.20 35.21 5.83
CA ARG A 97 -6.15 35.43 4.38
C ARG A 97 -4.88 36.17 4.01
N LEU A 98 -4.15 35.64 3.04
CA LEU A 98 -2.89 36.16 2.55
C LEU A 98 -2.90 36.22 1.02
N GLN A 99 -2.05 37.06 0.45
CA GLN A 99 -1.77 37.10 -0.98
C GLN A 99 -0.38 36.52 -1.23
N GLY A 100 -0.31 35.45 -2.02
CA GLY A 100 0.94 34.84 -2.46
C GLY A 100 1.72 35.78 -3.36
N ALA A 101 3.04 35.82 -3.15
CA ALA A 101 3.94 36.50 -4.08
C ALA A 101 3.91 35.78 -5.42
N PHE A 102 3.76 36.54 -6.50
CA PHE A 102 3.93 36.01 -7.85
C PHE A 102 5.42 35.93 -8.16
N VAL A 103 5.84 34.78 -8.65
CA VAL A 103 7.18 34.56 -9.21
C VAL A 103 7.00 33.89 -10.57
N SER A 104 7.64 34.45 -11.59
CA SER A 104 7.59 33.89 -12.94
C SER A 104 8.56 32.72 -13.10
N GLU A 105 8.33 31.89 -14.10
CA GLU A 105 9.26 30.79 -14.41
C GLU A 105 10.64 31.34 -14.82
N GLU A 106 10.68 32.48 -15.51
CA GLU A 106 11.96 33.13 -15.84
C GLU A 106 12.70 33.61 -14.58
N GLU A 107 11.99 34.07 -13.55
CA GLU A 107 12.58 34.45 -12.26
C GLU A 107 13.18 33.24 -11.55
N VAL A 108 12.44 32.12 -11.49
CA VAL A 108 12.93 30.86 -10.91
C VAL A 108 14.19 30.40 -11.63
N ASN A 109 14.17 30.35 -12.97
CA ASN A 109 15.30 29.90 -13.77
C ASN A 109 16.54 30.79 -13.58
N ARG A 110 16.36 32.11 -13.44
CA ARG A 110 17.48 33.01 -13.13
C ARG A 110 18.11 32.70 -11.77
N VAL A 111 17.30 32.45 -10.74
CA VAL A 111 17.81 32.10 -9.41
C VAL A 111 18.53 30.75 -9.45
N VAL A 112 17.97 29.74 -10.12
CA VAL A 112 18.61 28.43 -10.30
C VAL A 112 19.96 28.58 -10.99
N GLN A 113 20.06 29.38 -12.05
CA GLN A 113 21.33 29.62 -12.74
C GLN A 113 22.38 30.25 -11.83
N VAL A 114 22.00 31.23 -11.01
CA VAL A 114 22.92 31.85 -10.03
C VAL A 114 23.41 30.80 -9.04
N LEU A 115 22.52 29.95 -8.52
CA LEU A 115 22.90 28.90 -7.57
C LEU A 115 23.86 27.87 -8.20
N VAL A 116 23.58 27.42 -9.43
CA VAL A 116 24.47 26.46 -10.13
C VAL A 116 25.83 27.10 -10.43
N GLN A 117 25.87 28.39 -10.79
CA GLN A 117 27.13 29.09 -11.00
C GLN A 117 27.95 29.26 -9.72
N GLU A 118 27.28 29.49 -8.59
CA GLU A 118 27.93 29.78 -7.31
C GLU A 118 28.35 28.50 -6.56
N TYR A 119 27.57 27.42 -6.66
CA TYR A 119 27.77 26.17 -5.91
C TYR A 119 28.11 24.95 -6.77
N GLY A 120 28.10 25.10 -8.10
CA GLY A 120 28.26 23.99 -9.04
C GLY A 120 26.95 23.25 -9.32
N GLU A 121 27.00 22.31 -10.27
CA GLU A 121 25.88 21.38 -10.46
C GLU A 121 25.78 20.44 -9.25
N PRO A 122 24.56 20.07 -8.81
CA PRO A 122 24.39 19.12 -7.73
C PRO A 122 25.12 17.81 -8.10
N GLU A 123 25.93 17.30 -7.17
CA GLU A 123 26.40 15.92 -7.29
C GLU A 123 25.16 15.02 -7.34
N GLU A 124 25.02 14.24 -8.42
CA GLU A 124 24.07 13.14 -8.44
C GLU A 124 24.49 12.19 -7.32
N TYR A 125 23.85 12.30 -6.16
CA TYR A 125 23.91 11.24 -5.17
C TYR A 125 23.23 10.05 -5.84
N PRO A 126 23.97 8.96 -6.16
CA PRO A 126 23.31 7.72 -6.46
C PRO A 126 22.70 7.30 -5.14
N LEU A 127 21.42 7.64 -4.94
CA LEU A 127 20.57 6.76 -4.15
C LEU A 127 20.65 5.44 -4.91
N GLU A 128 21.50 4.53 -4.44
CA GLU A 128 21.48 3.16 -4.92
C GLU A 128 20.06 2.68 -4.70
N LEU A 129 19.27 2.66 -5.77
CA LEU A 129 17.84 2.39 -5.68
C LEU A 129 17.59 1.02 -5.04
N GLN A 130 18.58 0.13 -5.11
CA GLN A 130 18.61 -1.15 -4.40
C GLN A 130 18.60 -0.99 -2.87
N ASP A 131 19.41 -0.09 -2.29
CA ASP A 131 19.41 0.15 -0.85
C ASP A 131 18.08 0.78 -0.38
N VAL A 132 17.50 1.65 -1.19
CA VAL A 132 16.19 2.26 -0.89
C VAL A 132 15.07 1.23 -1.04
N GLU A 133 15.11 0.37 -2.07
CA GLU A 133 14.16 -0.73 -2.26
C GLU A 133 14.26 -1.76 -1.14
N ASP A 134 15.48 -2.12 -0.72
CA ASP A 134 15.73 -3.04 0.39
C ASP A 134 15.34 -2.43 1.74
N GLU A 135 15.60 -1.14 1.97
CA GLU A 135 15.15 -0.44 3.18
C GLU A 135 13.62 -0.21 3.19
N MET A 136 13.01 0.05 2.03
CA MET A 136 11.57 0.15 1.87
C MET A 136 10.92 -1.22 2.08
N GLN A 137 11.50 -2.30 1.54
CA GLN A 137 11.05 -3.67 1.76
C GLN A 137 11.24 -4.06 3.23
N ALA A 138 12.37 -3.76 3.85
CA ALA A 138 12.59 -3.98 5.28
C ALA A 138 11.65 -3.12 6.15
N THR A 139 11.28 -1.92 5.68
CA THR A 139 10.29 -1.06 6.36
C THR A 139 8.88 -1.60 6.16
N ARG A 140 8.53 -2.14 4.99
CA ARG A 140 7.30 -2.90 4.74
C ARG A 140 7.22 -4.10 5.66
N ASP A 141 8.28 -4.91 5.74
CA ASP A 141 8.35 -6.09 6.60
C ASP A 141 8.32 -5.73 8.10
N LYS A 142 8.87 -4.57 8.50
CA LYS A 142 8.76 -4.04 9.88
C LYS A 142 7.36 -3.48 10.18
N LEU A 143 6.70 -2.84 9.22
CA LEU A 143 5.33 -2.34 9.32
C LEU A 143 4.29 -3.45 9.23
N GLU A 144 4.63 -4.54 8.55
CA GLU A 144 3.95 -5.82 8.49
C GLU A 144 4.65 -6.84 9.40
N LYS A 145 5.06 -6.44 10.61
CA LYS A 145 5.55 -7.42 11.59
C LYS A 145 4.53 -8.55 11.69
N ARG A 146 4.92 -9.72 11.17
CA ARG A 146 4.14 -10.95 11.27
C ARG A 146 3.79 -11.14 12.74
N ASP A 147 2.52 -11.43 13.00
CA ASP A 147 2.12 -11.74 14.37
C ASP A 147 2.99 -12.91 14.87
N PRO A 148 3.46 -12.93 16.12
CA PRO A 148 4.26 -14.04 16.65
C PRO A 148 3.61 -15.43 16.48
N LEU A 149 2.28 -15.48 16.33
CA LEU A 149 1.53 -16.71 16.11
C LEU A 149 1.28 -17.02 14.62
N PHE A 150 1.77 -16.19 13.70
CA PHE A 150 1.47 -16.29 12.27
C PHE A 150 1.85 -17.66 11.70
N ASP A 151 3.09 -18.10 11.91
CA ASP A 151 3.58 -19.36 11.33
C ASP A 151 2.82 -20.58 11.89
N ALA A 152 2.60 -20.61 13.21
CA ALA A 152 1.81 -21.65 13.86
C ALA A 152 0.34 -21.67 13.37
N ALA A 153 -0.24 -20.49 13.15
CA ALA A 153 -1.59 -20.36 12.64
C ALA A 153 -1.69 -20.79 11.16
N VAL A 154 -0.66 -20.55 10.35
CA VAL A 154 -0.60 -21.00 8.96
C VAL A 154 -0.59 -22.52 8.90
N GLU A 155 0.23 -23.16 9.73
CA GLU A 155 0.29 -24.62 9.83
C GLU A 155 -1.07 -25.21 10.21
N LEU A 156 -1.74 -24.64 11.21
CA LEU A 156 -3.09 -25.05 11.62
C LEU A 156 -4.09 -24.90 10.48
N VAL A 157 -4.09 -23.75 9.80
CA VAL A 157 -5.01 -23.47 8.69
C VAL A 157 -4.80 -24.45 7.54
N ARG A 158 -3.55 -24.74 7.18
CA ARG A 158 -3.22 -25.73 6.15
C ARG A 158 -3.68 -27.13 6.53
N ARG A 159 -3.49 -27.53 7.79
CA ARG A 159 -3.95 -28.83 8.32
C ARG A 159 -5.47 -28.96 8.36
N ARG A 160 -6.19 -27.88 8.68
CA ARG A 160 -7.67 -27.87 8.79
C ARG A 160 -8.36 -27.68 7.44
N GLY A 161 -7.69 -27.10 6.45
CA GLY A 161 -8.21 -26.84 5.10
C GLY A 161 -9.17 -25.64 4.98
N TYR A 162 -9.38 -24.88 6.06
CA TYR A 162 -10.18 -23.65 6.08
C TYR A 162 -9.62 -22.66 7.11
N ALA A 163 -9.90 -21.36 6.92
CA ALA A 163 -9.49 -20.31 7.86
C ALA A 163 -10.68 -19.47 8.34
N SER A 164 -10.81 -19.28 9.66
CA SER A 164 -11.81 -18.36 10.23
C SER A 164 -11.30 -17.73 11.52
N ALA A 165 -11.68 -16.46 11.77
CA ALA A 165 -11.18 -15.71 12.92
C ALA A 165 -11.59 -16.38 14.24
N SER A 166 -12.80 -16.94 14.29
CA SER A 166 -13.30 -17.69 15.44
C SER A 166 -12.52 -18.98 15.69
N MET A 167 -11.97 -19.63 14.65
CA MET A 167 -11.15 -20.82 14.80
C MET A 167 -9.78 -20.47 15.39
N LEU A 168 -9.10 -19.46 14.86
CA LEU A 168 -7.81 -19.00 15.41
C LEU A 168 -7.96 -18.44 16.83
N GLN A 169 -9.07 -17.76 17.13
CA GLN A 169 -9.37 -17.29 18.49
C GLN A 169 -9.43 -18.44 19.50
N ARG A 170 -10.03 -19.57 19.15
CA ARG A 170 -10.17 -20.72 20.06
C ARG A 170 -8.88 -21.51 20.20
N GLU A 171 -8.17 -21.73 19.10
CA GLU A 171 -6.95 -22.57 19.14
C GLU A 171 -5.77 -21.86 19.81
N PHE A 172 -5.63 -20.55 19.58
CA PHE A 172 -4.50 -19.77 20.09
C PHE A 172 -4.86 -18.87 21.29
N GLU A 173 -6.08 -18.95 21.79
CA GLU A 173 -6.58 -18.16 22.92
C GLU A 173 -6.37 -16.64 22.75
N ILE A 174 -6.51 -16.15 21.52
CA ILE A 174 -6.32 -14.72 21.17
C ILE A 174 -7.63 -13.98 20.98
N GLY A 175 -7.62 -12.66 21.18
CA GLY A 175 -8.79 -11.81 20.92
C GLY A 175 -9.20 -11.81 19.43
N TYR A 176 -10.50 -11.71 19.16
CA TYR A 176 -11.07 -11.70 17.80
C TYR A 176 -10.41 -10.69 16.84
N PRO A 177 -10.11 -9.43 17.25
CA PRO A 177 -9.42 -8.48 16.37
C PRO A 177 -8.01 -8.92 15.95
N ARG A 178 -7.29 -9.63 16.84
CA ARG A 178 -5.96 -10.16 16.55
C ARG A 178 -6.05 -11.36 15.61
N ALA A 179 -7.00 -12.26 15.84
CA ALA A 179 -7.29 -13.38 14.94
C ALA A 179 -7.65 -12.91 13.52
N GLY A 180 -8.46 -11.84 13.40
CA GLY A 180 -8.76 -11.21 12.12
C GLY A 180 -7.51 -10.68 11.41
N LYS A 181 -6.65 -9.95 12.13
CA LYS A 181 -5.37 -9.46 11.56
C LYS A 181 -4.46 -10.58 11.06
N ILE A 182 -4.39 -11.71 11.78
CA ILE A 182 -3.59 -12.87 11.35
C ILE A 182 -4.14 -13.45 10.04
N ILE A 183 -5.46 -13.55 9.89
CA ILE A 183 -6.10 -14.04 8.65
C ILE A 183 -5.87 -13.06 7.49
N ASP A 184 -5.94 -11.76 7.75
CA ASP A 184 -5.67 -10.76 6.72
C ASP A 184 -4.18 -10.78 6.31
N GLN A 185 -3.26 -11.06 7.24
CA GLN A 185 -1.86 -11.32 6.91
C GLN A 185 -1.71 -12.58 6.04
N MET A 186 -2.50 -13.64 6.28
CA MET A 186 -2.48 -14.86 5.48
C MET A 186 -3.03 -14.65 4.07
N GLU A 187 -4.04 -13.78 3.91
CA GLU A 187 -4.59 -13.42 2.59
C GLU A 187 -3.54 -12.67 1.77
N ARG A 188 -2.88 -11.66 2.36
CA ARG A 188 -1.78 -10.94 1.69
C ARG A 188 -0.62 -11.86 1.32
N ALA A 189 -0.34 -12.85 2.16
CA ALA A 189 0.68 -13.87 1.90
C ALA A 189 0.23 -14.95 0.89
N GLY A 190 -0.98 -14.87 0.32
CA GLY A 190 -1.49 -15.83 -0.66
C GLY A 190 -1.83 -17.21 -0.10
N ILE A 191 -1.97 -17.35 1.22
CA ILE A 191 -2.23 -18.64 1.90
C ILE A 191 -3.73 -18.94 1.94
N VAL A 192 -4.56 -17.91 2.09
CA VAL A 192 -6.03 -17.99 2.13
C VAL A 192 -6.66 -17.06 1.09
N GLY A 193 -7.81 -17.45 0.56
CA GLY A 193 -8.56 -16.67 -0.42
C GLY A 193 -9.28 -15.45 0.16
N PRO A 194 -9.93 -14.66 -0.71
CA PRO A 194 -10.68 -13.47 -0.31
C PRO A 194 -11.87 -13.82 0.62
N PRO A 195 -12.39 -12.84 1.38
CA PRO A 195 -13.51 -13.06 2.28
C PRO A 195 -14.80 -13.46 1.54
N GLU A 196 -15.38 -14.60 1.91
CA GLU A 196 -16.67 -15.10 1.40
C GLU A 196 -17.81 -14.82 2.40
N GLY A 197 -18.03 -13.55 2.74
CA GLY A 197 -19.05 -13.14 3.69
C GLY A 197 -18.83 -13.73 5.08
N SER A 198 -19.82 -14.48 5.60
CA SER A 198 -19.73 -15.15 6.91
C SER A 198 -19.07 -16.53 6.88
N LYS A 199 -18.67 -17.02 5.70
CA LYS A 199 -18.08 -18.36 5.55
C LYS A 199 -16.58 -18.33 5.86
N PRO A 200 -16.01 -19.45 6.35
CA PRO A 200 -14.57 -19.63 6.45
C PRO A 200 -13.89 -19.43 5.09
N ARG A 201 -12.73 -18.77 5.08
CA ARG A 201 -11.93 -18.54 3.87
C ARG A 201 -11.30 -19.86 3.40
N LYS A 202 -11.29 -20.07 2.09
CA LYS A 202 -10.66 -21.23 1.45
C LYS A 202 -9.14 -21.13 1.55
N VAL A 203 -8.47 -22.24 1.83
CA VAL A 203 -7.00 -22.32 1.81
C VAL A 203 -6.52 -22.54 0.37
N LEU A 204 -5.58 -21.70 -0.08
CA LEU A 204 -5.06 -21.73 -1.45
C LEU A 204 -3.82 -22.61 -1.59
N VAL A 205 -3.04 -22.77 -0.51
CA VAL A 205 -1.83 -23.60 -0.47
C VAL A 205 -1.99 -24.68 0.60
N PRO A 206 -2.59 -25.84 0.27
CA PRO A 206 -2.65 -26.98 1.19
C PRO A 206 -1.25 -27.57 1.43
N LEU A 207 -1.07 -28.27 2.55
CA LEU A 207 0.12 -29.09 2.76
C LEU A 207 0.14 -30.16 1.66
N VAL A 208 1.22 -30.18 0.89
CA VAL A 208 1.52 -31.32 0.01
C VAL A 208 2.16 -32.34 0.94
N ASP A 209 1.51 -33.49 1.14
CA ASP A 209 2.15 -34.62 1.83
C ASP A 209 3.33 -35.10 0.98
N GLU A 210 4.56 -34.84 1.44
CA GLU A 210 5.80 -35.33 0.81
C GLU A 210 6.08 -36.83 1.06
N ASP A 211 5.08 -37.61 1.49
CA ASP A 211 5.26 -39.02 1.93
C ASP A 211 4.72 -40.09 0.94
N ILE A 212 4.55 -39.80 -0.36
CA ILE A 212 4.11 -40.83 -1.35
C ILE A 212 5.17 -41.15 -2.43
N HIS A 213 6.36 -40.54 -2.42
CA HIS A 213 7.29 -40.72 -3.54
C HIS A 213 8.29 -41.90 -3.46
N ASP A 214 8.03 -42.94 -2.65
CA ASP A 214 8.93 -44.10 -2.52
C ASP A 214 8.30 -45.49 -2.80
N ALA A 215 7.10 -45.57 -3.37
CA ALA A 215 6.42 -46.86 -3.61
C ALA A 215 6.27 -47.32 -5.09
N ILE A 216 6.79 -46.60 -6.09
CA ILE A 216 6.65 -47.00 -7.52
C ILE A 216 8.00 -47.01 -8.29
N SER A 217 9.12 -47.11 -7.57
CA SER A 217 10.46 -47.23 -8.19
C SER A 217 11.21 -48.47 -7.69
N GLY A 218 10.60 -49.65 -7.83
CA GLY A 218 11.26 -50.94 -7.60
C GLY A 218 10.63 -52.01 -8.49
N GLY A 219 11.33 -52.36 -9.57
CA GLY A 219 10.77 -53.09 -10.71
C GLY A 219 10.67 -54.62 -10.60
N ASN A 220 10.69 -55.22 -11.80
CA ASN A 220 10.53 -56.62 -12.22
C ASN A 220 9.08 -57.10 -12.41
N ALA A 221 8.73 -57.88 -13.44
CA ALA A 221 9.38 -58.32 -14.67
C ALA A 221 8.37 -59.21 -15.44
N TYR A 222 8.62 -59.47 -16.73
CA TYR A 222 8.00 -60.52 -17.58
C TYR A 222 6.53 -60.28 -18.00
N THR A 223 6.07 -60.50 -19.24
CA THR A 223 6.61 -61.23 -20.40
C THR A 223 5.83 -60.80 -21.66
N GLU A 224 6.49 -60.91 -22.81
CA GLU A 224 5.91 -61.00 -24.15
C GLU A 224 4.82 -62.08 -24.22
N GLU A 225 3.75 -61.86 -25.00
CA GLU A 225 3.44 -62.67 -26.18
C GLU A 225 2.17 -62.15 -26.89
N ASP A 226 2.22 -62.29 -28.21
CA ASP A 226 1.25 -61.94 -29.23
C ASP A 226 -0.17 -62.45 -28.96
N GLU A 227 -1.18 -61.73 -29.48
CA GLU A 227 -2.00 -62.30 -30.56
C GLU A 227 -2.88 -61.24 -31.25
N THR A 228 -2.93 -61.43 -32.56
CA THR A 228 -3.52 -60.67 -33.65
C THR A 228 -5.05 -60.66 -33.69
N ASN A 229 -5.57 -59.84 -34.63
CA ASN A 229 -6.87 -59.91 -35.32
C ASN A 229 -8.08 -59.27 -34.59
N ASP A 230 -9.02 -58.58 -35.23
CA ASP A 230 -9.31 -58.39 -36.66
C ASP A 230 -10.26 -57.18 -36.87
N ALA A 231 -10.17 -56.63 -38.07
CA ALA A 231 -11.10 -55.89 -38.93
C ALA A 231 -12.31 -55.05 -38.43
N SER A 232 -12.42 -53.92 -39.15
CA SER A 232 -13.64 -53.25 -39.66
C SER A 232 -14.39 -52.35 -38.67
N SER A 233 -14.88 -51.15 -39.04
CA SER A 233 -15.29 -50.66 -40.35
C SER A 233 -15.27 -49.13 -40.37
N ALA A 234 -14.88 -48.56 -41.50
CA ALA A 234 -15.21 -47.21 -41.90
C ALA A 234 -16.49 -47.23 -42.73
N HIS A 235 -17.44 -46.34 -42.43
CA HIS A 235 -18.39 -45.72 -43.37
C HIS A 235 -18.99 -44.51 -42.64
N GLU A 236 -18.64 -43.28 -43.01
CA GLU A 236 -19.33 -42.48 -44.03
C GLU A 236 -20.87 -42.55 -43.94
N SER A 237 -21.51 -41.47 -43.50
CA SER A 237 -22.51 -40.74 -44.29
C SER A 237 -23.07 -39.54 -43.52
N SER A 238 -22.74 -38.36 -44.02
CA SER A 238 -23.55 -37.16 -44.24
C SER A 238 -25.02 -37.15 -43.77
N LEU A 239 -25.38 -36.16 -42.94
CA LEU A 239 -26.29 -35.04 -43.25
C LEU A 239 -26.45 -34.13 -42.04
#